data_AF-A0A4Y4D5I9-F1
#
_entry.id   AF-A0A4Y4D5I9-F1
#
_cell.length_a   1.000
_cell.length_b   1.000
_cell.length_c   1.000
_cell.angle_alpha   90.00
_cell.angle_beta   90.00
_cell.angle_gamma   90.00
#
_symmetry.space_group_name_H-M   'P 1'
#
loop_
_entity.id
_entity.type
_entity.pdbx_description
1 polymer ?
#
loop_
_entity_poly.entity_id
_entity_poly.type
_entity_poly.pdbx_seq_one_letter_code
_entity_poly.pdbx_strand_id
1 'polypeptide(L)'
;MTSPLTPEQLLDRAPHEYNSGAGVVGAVLRAPQNLCIALLKLYRSIVSPLYGDVCRYFPSCSAYALEAFTVHGAIRGLGLTVSRLLCCHPWAAGGIDRVPAGGREFPSLAETPKIVLLNHPNLARETTHDFPARHGAAQGANAR
;
A
#
# COMPACT_ATOMS: atom_id res chain seq x y z
N MET A 1 28.87 7.76 5.67
CA MET A 1 27.57 8.08 6.30
C MET A 1 26.64 8.56 5.20
N THR A 2 25.78 7.69 4.67
CA THR A 2 24.73 8.09 3.73
C THR A 2 23.65 8.84 4.51
N SER A 3 23.38 10.08 4.11
CA SER A 3 22.30 10.88 4.70
C SER A 3 20.96 10.14 4.54
N PRO A 4 20.04 10.20 5.52
CA PRO A 4 18.71 9.61 5.36
C PRO A 4 17.99 10.16 4.13
N LEU A 5 17.34 9.29 3.36
CA LEU A 5 16.55 9.70 2.20
C LEU A 5 15.31 10.46 2.67
N THR A 6 15.10 11.65 2.10
CA THR A 6 13.86 12.41 2.32
C THR A 6 12.65 11.65 1.76
N PRO A 7 11.41 11.93 2.23
CA PRO A 7 10.21 11.23 1.77
C PRO A 7 10.00 11.33 0.26
N GLU A 8 10.29 12.50 -0.32
CA GLU A 8 10.21 12.72 -1.77
C GLU A 8 11.23 11.87 -2.53
N GLN A 9 12.48 11.83 -2.06
CA GLN A 9 13.52 10.99 -2.67
C GLN A 9 13.19 9.49 -2.57
N LEU A 10 12.51 9.06 -1.51
CA LEU A 10 12.00 7.69 -1.40
C LEU A 10 10.90 7.41 -2.41
N LEU A 11 9.94 8.32 -2.55
CA LEU A 11 8.82 8.18 -3.50
C LEU A 11 9.26 8.23 -4.98
N ASP A 12 10.35 8.93 -5.27
CA ASP A 12 10.95 9.00 -6.60
C ASP A 12 11.75 7.73 -6.93
N ARG A 13 12.39 7.13 -5.93
CA ARG A 13 13.15 5.88 -6.07
C ARG A 13 12.28 4.62 -6.00
N ALA A 14 11.09 4.72 -5.42
CA ALA A 14 10.22 3.59 -5.17
C ALA A 14 9.89 2.81 -6.46
N PRO A 15 10.04 1.48 -6.47
CA PRO A 15 9.69 0.67 -7.63
C PRO A 15 8.18 0.73 -7.91
N HIS A 16 7.85 0.47 -9.18
CA HIS A 16 6.46 0.29 -9.58
C HIS A 16 5.86 -0.97 -8.98
N GLU A 17 4.53 -0.99 -8.83
CA GLU A 17 3.77 -2.05 -8.17
C GLU A 17 3.75 -3.38 -8.95
N TYR A 18 4.15 -3.35 -10.21
CA TYR A 18 4.12 -4.51 -11.10
C TYR A 18 5.14 -5.56 -10.68
N ASN A 19 4.70 -6.81 -10.70
CA ASN A 19 5.55 -7.92 -10.35
C ASN A 19 6.02 -8.66 -11.61
N SER A 20 7.29 -8.45 -11.98
CA SER A 20 7.97 -9.18 -13.04
C SER A 20 8.43 -10.53 -12.50
N GLY A 21 7.66 -11.58 -12.71
CA GLY A 21 8.12 -12.94 -12.41
C GLY A 21 9.34 -13.33 -13.23
N ALA A 22 10.21 -14.16 -12.66
CA ALA A 22 11.28 -14.80 -13.43
C ALA A 22 10.66 -15.89 -14.32
N GLY A 23 10.93 -15.82 -15.63
CA GLY A 23 10.48 -16.80 -16.61
C GLY A 23 9.00 -16.68 -17.03
N VAL A 24 8.64 -17.38 -18.10
CA VAL A 24 7.32 -17.31 -18.75
C VAL A 24 6.20 -17.78 -17.81
N VAL A 25 6.43 -18.86 -17.05
CA VAL A 25 5.43 -19.40 -16.10
C VAL A 25 5.14 -18.39 -14.99
N GLY A 26 6.18 -17.76 -14.43
CA GLY A 26 6.02 -16.72 -13.41
C GLY A 26 5.27 -15.50 -13.95
N ALA A 27 5.53 -15.11 -15.19
CA ALA A 27 4.81 -14.03 -15.86
C ALA A 27 3.33 -14.36 -16.05
N VAL A 28 2.99 -15.57 -16.49
CA VAL A 28 1.60 -16.02 -16.68
C VAL A 28 0.84 -16.05 -15.36
N LEU A 29 1.45 -16.59 -14.29
CA LEU A 29 0.81 -16.67 -12.97
C LEU A 29 0.55 -15.30 -12.34
N ARG A 30 1.36 -14.28 -12.67
CA ARG A 30 1.24 -12.91 -12.15
C ARG A 30 0.47 -11.96 -13.09
N ALA A 31 0.21 -12.38 -14.32
CA ALA A 31 -0.59 -11.63 -15.29
C ALA A 31 -1.92 -11.11 -14.74
N PRO A 32 -2.77 -11.89 -14.04
CA PRO A 32 -4.03 -11.37 -13.52
C PRO A 32 -3.83 -10.26 -12.47
N GLN A 33 -2.83 -10.40 -11.60
CA GLN A 33 -2.50 -9.37 -10.61
C GLN A 33 -2.06 -8.08 -11.30
N ASN A 34 -1.13 -8.18 -12.25
CA ASN A 34 -0.60 -7.01 -12.97
C ASN A 34 -1.69 -6.34 -13.82
N LEU A 35 -2.62 -7.11 -14.38
CA LEU A 35 -3.78 -6.57 -15.10
C LEU A 35 -4.68 -5.76 -14.16
N CYS A 36 -5.03 -6.28 -12.98
CA CYS A 36 -5.81 -5.53 -11.99
C CYS A 36 -5.10 -4.23 -11.55
N ILE A 37 -3.79 -4.30 -11.30
CA ILE A 37 -2.96 -3.12 -10.97
C ILE A 37 -3.02 -2.09 -12.10
N ALA A 38 -2.87 -2.50 -13.36
CA ALA A 38 -2.94 -1.61 -14.51
C ALA A 38 -4.31 -0.94 -14.64
N LEU A 39 -5.39 -1.70 -14.51
CA LEU A 39 -6.76 -1.18 -14.54
C LEU A 39 -7.02 -0.17 -13.41
N LEU A 40 -6.55 -0.45 -12.19
CA LEU A 40 -6.69 0.46 -11.07
C LEU A 40 -5.89 1.76 -11.26
N LYS A 41 -4.69 1.68 -11.83
CA LYS A 41 -3.89 2.88 -12.14
C LYS A 41 -4.55 3.73 -13.22
N LEU A 42 -5.09 3.10 -14.26
CA LEU A 42 -5.84 3.77 -15.31
C LEU A 42 -7.13 4.41 -14.77
N TYR A 43 -7.86 3.70 -13.91
CA TYR A 43 -9.02 4.24 -13.22
C TYR A 43 -8.64 5.46 -12.38
N ARG A 44 -7.53 5.41 -11.64
CA ARG A 44 -7.08 6.55 -10.82
C ARG A 44 -6.63 7.75 -11.66
N SER A 45 -6.00 7.53 -12.82
CA SER A 45 -5.56 8.66 -13.66
C SER A 45 -6.72 9.33 -14.41
N ILE A 46 -7.75 8.58 -14.78
CA ILE A 46 -8.88 9.09 -15.58
C ILE A 46 -10.05 9.52 -14.68
N VAL A 47 -10.46 8.66 -13.75
CA VAL A 47 -11.71 8.81 -12.98
C VAL A 47 -11.50 9.60 -11.70
N SER A 48 -10.36 9.43 -11.01
CA SER A 48 -10.11 10.14 -9.74
C SER A 48 -10.19 11.67 -9.85
N PRO A 49 -9.68 12.32 -10.93
CA PRO A 49 -9.81 13.76 -11.10
C PRO A 49 -11.27 14.23 -11.27
N LEU A 50 -12.13 13.36 -11.79
CA LEU A 50 -13.54 13.68 -12.09
C LEU A 50 -14.46 13.42 -10.90
N TYR A 51 -14.13 12.44 -10.06
CA TYR A 51 -15.02 11.92 -9.01
C TYR A 51 -14.65 12.40 -7.59
N GLY A 52 -13.42 12.87 -7.37
CA GLY A 52 -12.96 13.39 -6.08
C GLY A 52 -12.89 12.34 -4.95
N ASP A 53 -12.72 12.82 -3.71
CA ASP A 53 -12.57 11.99 -2.50
C ASP A 53 -13.92 11.60 -1.90
N VAL A 54 -14.60 10.64 -2.54
CA VAL A 54 -15.88 10.08 -2.04
C VAL A 54 -15.69 9.00 -0.97
N CYS A 55 -14.47 8.51 -0.80
CA CYS A 55 -14.19 7.38 0.08
C CYS A 55 -14.27 7.81 1.55
N ARG A 56 -15.04 7.05 2.33
CA ARG A 56 -15.26 7.36 3.75
C ARG A 56 -14.10 6.94 4.65
N TYR A 57 -13.22 6.09 4.13
CA TYR A 57 -12.04 5.62 4.84
C TYR A 57 -10.74 6.01 4.13
N PHE A 58 -9.67 6.10 4.92
CA PHE A 58 -8.31 6.31 4.46
C PHE A 58 -7.48 5.01 4.60
N PRO A 59 -6.70 4.62 3.57
CA PRO A 59 -6.61 5.22 2.24
C PRO A 59 -7.89 4.95 1.43
N SER A 60 -8.08 5.69 0.33
CA SER A 60 -9.27 5.56 -0.53
C SER A 60 -9.45 4.12 -1.05
N CYS A 61 -10.67 3.70 -1.42
CA CYS A 61 -10.95 2.32 -1.85
C CYS A 61 -10.06 1.87 -3.01
N SER A 62 -9.77 2.75 -3.97
CA SER A 62 -8.88 2.45 -5.10
C SER A 62 -7.40 2.35 -4.68
N ALA A 63 -6.97 3.14 -3.69
CA ALA A 63 -5.64 3.06 -3.12
C ALA A 63 -5.44 1.82 -2.24
N TYR A 64 -6.45 1.48 -1.45
CA TYR A 64 -6.53 0.23 -0.69
C TYR A 64 -6.49 -0.97 -1.64
N ALA A 65 -7.28 -0.95 -2.71
CA ALA A 65 -7.30 -2.02 -3.70
C ALA A 65 -5.92 -2.23 -4.33
N LEU A 66 -5.29 -1.14 -4.80
CA LEU A 66 -3.98 -1.19 -5.43
C LEU A 66 -2.92 -1.78 -4.49
N GLU A 67 -2.92 -1.37 -3.22
CA GLU A 67 -2.05 -1.98 -2.20
C GLU A 67 -2.39 -3.44 -1.93
N ALA A 68 -3.68 -3.80 -1.82
CA ALA A 68 -4.11 -5.17 -1.58
C ALA A 68 -3.66 -6.13 -2.69
N PHE A 69 -3.77 -5.73 -3.96
CA PHE A 69 -3.21 -6.51 -5.08
C PHE A 69 -1.68 -6.56 -5.03
N THR A 70 -1.03 -5.47 -4.63
CA THR A 70 0.44 -5.37 -4.55
C THR A 70 1.03 -6.20 -3.42
N VAL A 71 0.31 -6.41 -2.32
CA VAL A 71 0.79 -7.18 -1.16
C VAL A 71 0.30 -8.63 -1.23
N HIS A 72 -1.00 -8.85 -1.46
CA HIS A 72 -1.64 -10.17 -1.35
C HIS A 72 -1.83 -10.92 -2.68
N GLY A 73 -1.63 -10.26 -3.82
CA GLY A 73 -1.83 -10.86 -5.15
C GLY A 73 -3.29 -10.79 -5.62
N ALA A 74 -3.60 -11.42 -6.76
CA ALA A 74 -4.90 -11.27 -7.43
C ALA A 74 -6.09 -11.75 -6.56
N ILE A 75 -6.02 -12.98 -6.03
CA ILE A 75 -7.18 -13.61 -5.38
C ILE A 75 -7.48 -12.96 -4.03
N ARG A 76 -6.50 -12.95 -3.12
CA ARG A 76 -6.66 -12.35 -1.79
C ARG A 76 -6.82 -10.84 -1.86
N GLY A 77 -6.12 -10.18 -2.79
CA GLY A 77 -6.28 -8.74 -3.03
C GLY A 77 -7.69 -8.38 -3.48
N LEU A 78 -8.30 -9.19 -4.36
CA LEU A 78 -9.69 -9.00 -4.78
C LEU A 78 -10.66 -9.17 -3.60
N GLY A 79 -10.51 -10.23 -2.79
CA GLY A 79 -11.36 -10.45 -1.63
C GLY A 79 -11.33 -9.29 -0.62
N LEU A 80 -10.14 -8.78 -0.31
CA LEU A 80 -9.97 -7.61 0.55
C LEU A 80 -10.60 -6.35 -0.08
N THR A 81 -10.40 -6.16 -1.38
CA THR A 81 -10.96 -5.02 -2.12
C THR A 81 -12.50 -5.03 -2.12
N VAL A 82 -13.10 -6.18 -2.38
CA VAL A 82 -14.57 -6.34 -2.38
C VAL A 82 -15.13 -6.08 -1.00
N SER A 83 -14.56 -6.70 0.04
CA SER A 83 -14.96 -6.45 1.43
C SER A 83 -14.92 -4.95 1.76
N ARG A 84 -13.84 -4.27 1.38
CA ARG A 84 -13.66 -2.84 1.59
C ARG A 84 -14.71 -2.00 0.88
N LEU A 85 -15.05 -2.32 -0.37
CA LEU A 85 -16.07 -1.60 -1.14
C LEU A 85 -17.46 -1.78 -0.52
N LEU A 86 -17.79 -2.97 -0.03
CA LEU A 86 -19.08 -3.24 0.62
C LEU A 86 -19.23 -2.44 1.93
N CYS A 87 -18.16 -2.25 2.68
CA CYS A 87 -18.16 -1.43 3.89
C CYS A 87 -18.09 0.08 3.62
N CYS A 88 -17.61 0.51 2.45
CA CYS A 88 -17.46 1.92 2.11
C CYS A 88 -18.75 2.46 1.46
N HIS A 89 -19.69 2.88 2.30
CA HIS A 89 -20.94 3.52 1.88
C HIS A 89 -21.14 4.89 2.57
N PRO A 90 -22.07 5.75 2.10
CA PRO A 90 -22.22 7.13 2.61
C PRO A 90 -22.51 7.23 4.12
N TRP A 91 -23.16 6.20 4.68
CA TRP A 91 -23.47 6.11 6.12
C TRP A 91 -22.39 5.43 6.97
N ALA A 92 -21.24 5.08 6.39
CA ALA A 92 -20.15 4.52 7.17
C ALA A 92 -19.54 5.60 8.09
N ALA A 93 -19.17 5.21 9.32
CA ALA A 93 -18.49 6.13 10.25
C ALA A 93 -17.19 6.67 9.64
N GLY A 94 -16.50 5.84 8.86
CA GLY A 94 -15.20 6.14 8.26
C GLY A 94 -14.06 5.84 9.21
N GLY A 95 -12.85 6.25 8.81
CA GLY A 95 -11.64 6.10 9.61
C GLY A 95 -10.44 5.57 8.82
N ILE A 96 -9.40 5.18 9.54
CA ILE A 96 -8.21 4.59 8.96
C ILE A 96 -8.38 3.07 8.95
N ASP A 97 -8.34 2.46 7.77
CA ASP A 97 -8.31 1.00 7.66
C ASP A 97 -7.28 0.61 6.59
N ARG A 98 -6.24 -0.06 7.09
CA ARG A 98 -5.04 -0.42 6.36
C ARG A 98 -5.18 -1.81 5.80
N VAL A 99 -4.54 -2.06 4.66
CA VAL A 99 -4.39 -3.42 4.16
C VAL A 99 -3.63 -4.23 5.22
N PRO A 100 -4.14 -5.39 5.64
CA PRO A 100 -3.44 -6.27 6.56
C PRO A 100 -2.06 -6.65 6.00
N ALA A 101 -1.08 -6.89 6.88
CA ALA A 101 0.21 -7.43 6.46
C ALA A 101 0.00 -8.75 5.70
N GLY A 102 0.62 -8.86 4.52
CA GLY A 102 0.59 -10.09 3.71
C GLY A 102 1.92 -10.80 3.70
N GLY A 103 1.98 -11.94 3.01
CA GLY A 103 3.20 -12.75 2.92
C GLY A 103 4.32 -12.17 2.05
N ARG A 104 4.15 -10.95 1.51
CA ARG A 104 5.22 -10.23 0.81
C ARG A 104 5.82 -9.20 1.75
N GLU A 105 7.05 -9.47 2.17
CA GLU A 105 7.90 -8.54 2.88
C GLU A 105 8.85 -7.85 1.90
N PHE A 106 9.06 -6.54 2.11
CA PHE A 106 10.01 -5.76 1.34
C PHE A 106 11.27 -5.57 2.21
N PRO A 107 12.45 -6.03 1.77
CA PRO A 107 13.67 -6.01 2.58
C PRO A 107 14.10 -4.61 3.04
N SER A 108 13.76 -3.58 2.26
CA SER A 108 14.08 -2.20 2.58
C SER A 108 12.99 -1.23 2.12
N LEU A 109 12.95 -0.05 2.76
CA LEU A 109 12.02 1.02 2.38
C LEU A 109 12.25 1.53 0.95
N ALA A 110 13.48 1.46 0.44
CA ALA A 110 13.80 1.84 -0.93
C ALA A 110 13.26 0.84 -1.98
N GLU A 111 13.03 -0.41 -1.58
CA GLU A 111 12.44 -1.47 -2.43
C GLU A 111 10.91 -1.57 -2.26
N THR A 112 10.33 -0.77 -1.37
CA THR A 112 8.90 -0.79 -1.09
C THR A 112 8.13 -0.15 -2.25
N PRO A 113 7.08 -0.79 -2.78
CA PRO A 113 6.29 -0.25 -3.87
C PRO A 113 5.70 1.11 -3.53
N LYS A 114 5.64 2.00 -4.52
CA LYS A 114 5.19 3.37 -4.35
C LYS A 114 3.82 3.48 -3.67
N ILE A 115 2.84 2.64 -4.05
CA ILE A 115 1.52 2.65 -3.41
C ILE A 115 1.55 2.37 -1.89
N VAL A 116 2.45 1.48 -1.44
CA VAL A 116 2.57 1.14 -0.01
C VAL A 116 3.12 2.34 0.75
N LEU A 117 4.15 3.00 0.22
CA LEU A 117 4.69 4.23 0.83
C LEU A 117 3.66 5.36 0.89
N LEU A 118 2.88 5.55 -0.18
CA LEU A 118 1.82 6.56 -0.24
C LEU A 118 0.71 6.29 0.77
N ASN A 119 0.32 5.03 0.94
CA ASN A 119 -0.71 4.68 1.90
C ASN A 119 -0.16 4.78 3.33
N HIS A 120 1.11 4.46 3.59
CA HIS A 120 1.71 4.46 4.93
C HIS A 120 2.75 5.57 5.12
N PRO A 121 2.32 6.85 5.28
CA PRO A 121 3.24 7.99 5.35
C PRO A 121 4.20 7.93 6.56
N ASN A 122 3.85 7.19 7.61
CA ASN A 122 4.74 7.02 8.77
C ASN A 122 6.01 6.25 8.40
N LEU A 123 5.94 5.28 7.48
CA LEU A 123 7.12 4.52 7.01
C LEU A 123 8.13 5.44 6.32
N ALA A 124 7.65 6.45 5.58
CA ALA A 124 8.51 7.45 4.95
C ALA A 124 9.05 8.49 5.93
N ARG A 125 8.42 8.68 7.11
CA ARG A 125 8.90 9.61 8.14
C ARG A 125 9.97 9.00 9.03
N GLU A 126 9.90 7.70 9.29
CA GLU A 126 10.91 6.95 10.04
C GLU A 126 12.30 7.01 9.37
N THR A 127 12.38 7.22 8.07
CA THR A 127 13.68 7.45 7.41
C THR A 127 14.25 8.83 7.69
N THR A 128 13.41 9.85 7.85
CA THR A 128 13.83 11.26 7.91
C THR A 128 14.15 11.70 9.33
N HIS A 129 13.52 11.06 10.31
CA HIS A 129 13.81 11.28 11.72
C HIS A 129 14.56 10.08 12.29
N ASP A 130 15.87 10.24 12.45
CA ASP A 130 16.53 9.73 13.65
C ASP A 130 15.84 10.45 14.82
N PHE A 131 14.73 9.89 15.31
CA PHE A 131 14.23 10.29 16.62
C PHE A 131 15.40 9.99 17.56
N PRO A 132 15.95 10.95 18.32
CA PRO A 132 16.91 10.60 19.35
C PRO A 132 16.22 9.53 20.18
N ALA A 133 16.81 8.33 20.18
CA ALA A 133 16.24 7.14 20.78
C ALA A 133 15.66 7.56 22.13
N ARG A 134 14.33 7.59 22.23
CA ARG A 134 13.71 7.74 23.55
C ARG A 134 14.05 6.45 24.26
N HIS A 135 15.11 6.51 25.05
CA HIS A 135 15.37 5.58 26.12
C HIS A 135 14.05 5.31 26.86
N GLY A 136 13.65 4.05 26.90
CA GLY A 136 12.71 3.50 27.88
C GLY A 136 11.25 3.94 27.74
N ALA A 137 10.45 3.12 27.07
CA ALA A 137 9.07 2.88 27.51
C ALA A 137 8.64 1.49 27.06
N ALA A 138 8.48 0.61 28.05
CA ALA A 138 8.06 -0.76 27.91
C ALA A 138 6.73 -0.90 27.17
N GLN A 139 6.65 -1.91 26.30
CA GLN A 139 5.39 -2.63 26.04
C GLN A 139 5.65 -4.12 26.28
N GLY A 140 5.61 -4.48 27.57
CA GLY A 140 4.96 -5.71 27.97
C GLY A 140 3.44 -5.54 27.93
N ALA A 141 2.73 -6.67 28.02
CA ALA A 141 1.28 -6.90 27.95
C ALA A 141 0.83 -7.30 26.53
N ASN A 142 0.74 -8.59 26.19
CA ASN A 142 -0.24 -9.57 26.67
C ASN A 142 -1.65 -8.97 26.85
N ALA A 143 -2.54 -9.26 25.91
CA ALA A 143 -3.97 -9.36 26.17
C ALA A 143 -4.64 -10.31 25.14
N ARG A 144 -4.89 -11.54 25.62
CA ARG A 144 -6.05 -12.42 25.40
C ARG A 144 -6.44 -12.83 23.98
#